data_AF-A0AB34HWH5-F1
#
_entry.id   AF-A0AB34HWH5-F1
#
_cell.length_a   1.000
_cell.length_b   1.000
_cell.length_c   1.000
_cell.angle_alpha   90.00
_cell.angle_beta   90.00
_cell.angle_gamma   90.00
#
_symmetry.space_group_name_H-M   'P 1'
#
loop_
_entity.id
_entity.type
_entity.pdbx_description
1 polymer ?
#
loop_
_entity_poly.entity_id
_entity_poly.type
_entity_poly.pdbx_seq_one_letter_code
_entity_poly.pdbx_strand_id
1 'polypeptide(L)'
;MCCSSCELTNIIITVEKEECGLCKSINTMWCAGYCYTQDLVYKDPARPNIQKTCTFKELVYETVKVPGCAHHADSLYTYPVASECHCGKCDSDSTDCTVRGLGPSYCSLSEIKE
;
A
#
# COMPACT_ATOMS: atom_id res chain seq x y z
N MET A 1 1.88 -2.92 26.68
CA MET A 1 1.22 -3.27 25.41
C MET A 1 2.20 -2.91 24.31
N CYS A 2 2.73 -3.90 23.57
CA CYS A 2 4.06 -3.81 22.93
C CYS A 2 4.05 -3.60 21.41
N CYS A 3 2.94 -3.15 20.83
CA CYS A 3 2.83 -2.96 19.39
C CYS A 3 2.09 -1.65 19.10
N SER A 4 2.62 -0.83 18.17
CA SER A 4 1.92 0.34 17.66
C SER A 4 0.55 -0.08 17.11
N SER A 5 -0.51 0.62 17.49
CA SER A 5 -1.83 0.38 16.93
C SER A 5 -1.87 0.66 15.43
N CYS A 6 -2.87 0.16 14.72
CA CYS A 6 -3.10 0.54 13.33
C CYS A 6 -3.28 2.06 13.22
N GLU A 7 -2.36 2.73 12.54
CA GLU A 7 -2.28 4.17 12.44
C GLU A 7 -1.76 4.63 11.07
N LEU A 8 -1.91 5.94 10.82
CA LEU A 8 -1.32 6.59 9.66
C LEU A 8 0.19 6.74 9.87
N THR A 9 0.95 6.26 8.90
CA THR A 9 2.41 6.26 8.90
C THR A 9 2.93 6.85 7.60
N ASN A 10 4.05 7.58 7.69
CA ASN A 10 4.73 8.10 6.52
C ASN A 10 5.57 6.99 5.89
N ILE A 11 5.33 6.71 4.61
CA ILE A 11 6.05 5.70 3.84
C ILE A 11 6.58 6.31 2.54
N ILE A 12 7.49 5.58 1.91
CA ILE A 12 8.02 5.92 0.60
C ILE A 12 7.45 4.92 -0.40
N ILE A 13 6.75 5.44 -1.42
CA ILE A 13 6.37 4.66 -2.60
C ILE A 13 7.31 4.95 -3.76
N THR A 14 7.46 3.99 -4.66
CA THR A 14 8.22 4.19 -5.90
C THR A 14 7.29 4.14 -7.10
N VAL A 15 7.36 5.18 -7.93
CA VAL A 15 6.62 5.28 -9.20
C VAL A 15 7.58 4.99 -10.33
N GLU A 16 7.30 3.93 -11.06
CA GLU A 16 8.12 3.45 -12.17
C GLU A 16 7.63 4.02 -13.50
N LYS A 17 8.59 4.44 -14.34
CA LYS A 17 8.37 4.84 -15.73
C LYS A 17 9.27 4.02 -16.63
N GLU A 18 8.73 2.90 -17.08
CA GLU A 18 9.41 1.90 -17.90
C GLU A 18 10.03 2.51 -19.17
N GLU A 19 9.27 3.36 -19.88
CA GLU A 19 9.70 4.08 -21.10
C GLU A 19 10.99 4.90 -20.93
N CYS A 20 11.31 5.27 -19.69
CA CYS A 20 12.49 6.07 -19.36
C CYS A 20 13.51 5.32 -18.49
N GLY A 21 13.27 4.07 -18.14
CA GLY A 21 14.15 3.35 -17.23
C GLY A 21 14.36 4.09 -15.90
N LEU A 22 13.33 4.79 -15.40
CA LEU A 22 13.41 5.62 -14.20
C LEU A 22 12.38 5.21 -13.14
N CYS A 23 12.81 5.26 -11.88
CA CYS A 23 11.96 5.16 -10.70
C CYS A 23 12.03 6.44 -9.87
N LYS A 24 10.86 7.00 -9.53
CA LYS A 24 10.73 8.21 -8.71
C LYS A 24 10.15 7.85 -7.34
N SER A 25 10.88 8.14 -6.27
CA SER A 25 10.40 7.96 -4.90
C SER A 25 9.52 9.13 -4.44
N ILE A 26 8.45 8.82 -3.72
CA ILE A 26 7.46 9.79 -3.23
C ILE A 26 7.14 9.45 -1.78
N ASN A 27 7.20 10.46 -0.91
CA ASN A 27 6.74 10.32 0.47
C ASN A 27 5.22 10.50 0.51
N THR A 28 4.53 9.57 1.14
CA THR A 28 3.06 9.56 1.24
C THR A 28 2.60 8.95 2.57
N MET A 29 1.33 9.11 2.91
CA MET A 29 0.73 8.56 4.12
C MET A 29 -0.04 7.27 3.82
N TRP A 30 0.23 6.22 4.59
CA TRP A 30 -0.40 4.91 4.47
C TRP A 30 -0.57 4.22 5.82
N CYS A 31 -1.34 3.14 5.83
CA CYS A 31 -1.70 2.41 7.04
C CYS A 31 -0.67 1.35 7.41
N ALA A 32 -0.19 1.40 8.65
CA ALA A 32 0.65 0.37 9.22
C ALA A 32 0.36 0.21 10.71
N GLY A 33 0.70 -0.96 11.26
CA GLY A 33 0.50 -1.27 12.67
C GLY A 33 -0.19 -2.61 12.87
N TYR A 34 -0.68 -2.82 14.08
CA TYR A 34 -1.18 -4.13 14.52
C TYR A 34 -2.69 -4.09 14.79
N CYS A 35 -3.35 -5.20 14.48
CA CYS A 35 -4.77 -5.42 14.74
C CYS A 35 -4.98 -6.67 15.59
N TYR A 36 -5.97 -6.62 16.46
CA TYR A 36 -6.35 -7.76 17.28
C TYR A 36 -7.12 -8.78 16.45
N THR A 37 -6.68 -10.04 16.51
CA THR A 37 -7.34 -11.18 15.89
C THR A 37 -7.53 -12.29 16.92
N GLN A 38 -8.58 -13.09 16.72
CA GLN A 38 -8.88 -14.26 17.54
C GLN A 38 -9.05 -15.46 16.62
N ASP A 39 -8.44 -16.57 16.99
CA ASP A 39 -8.77 -17.87 16.41
C ASP A 39 -9.85 -18.53 17.28
N LEU A 40 -10.92 -18.99 16.64
CA LEU A 40 -12.03 -19.60 17.36
C LEU A 40 -11.65 -21.01 17.78
N VAL A 41 -11.75 -21.29 19.08
CA VAL A 41 -11.48 -22.63 19.65
C VAL A 41 -12.42 -23.69 19.05
N TYR A 42 -13.69 -23.33 18.86
CA TYR A 42 -14.69 -24.20 18.25
C TYR A 42 -15.00 -23.75 16.83
N LYS A 43 -14.82 -24.66 15.87
CA LYS A 43 -15.01 -24.43 14.43
C LYS A 43 -16.47 -24.68 14.03
N ASP A 44 -17.37 -23.84 14.52
CA ASP A 44 -18.78 -23.85 14.11
C ASP A 44 -18.93 -23.28 12.69
N PRO A 45 -19.47 -24.03 11.70
CA PRO A 45 -19.73 -23.52 10.36
C PRO A 45 -20.69 -22.33 10.32
N ALA A 46 -21.58 -22.19 11.32
CA ALA A 46 -22.53 -21.08 11.38
C ALA A 46 -21.90 -19.79 11.93
N ARG A 47 -20.72 -19.87 12.56
CA ARG A 47 -20.05 -18.71 13.15
C ARG A 47 -19.02 -18.15 12.16
N PRO A 48 -19.11 -16.86 11.78
CA PRO A 48 -18.19 -16.31 10.81
C PRO A 48 -16.79 -16.12 11.41
N ASN A 49 -15.79 -16.71 10.75
CA ASN A 49 -14.37 -16.54 11.07
C ASN A 49 -13.85 -15.22 10.47
N ILE A 50 -14.11 -14.11 11.17
CA ILE A 50 -13.74 -12.76 10.70
C ILE A 50 -12.38 -12.37 11.25
N GLN A 51 -11.43 -12.14 10.37
CA GLN A 51 -10.14 -11.54 10.71
C GLN A 51 -10.10 -10.09 10.26
N LYS A 52 -9.45 -9.25 11.05
CA LYS A 52 -9.25 -7.83 10.76
C LYS A 52 -7.78 -7.58 10.44
N THR A 53 -7.53 -6.72 9.48
CA THR A 53 -6.19 -6.24 9.11
C THR A 53 -6.14 -4.72 9.23
N CYS A 54 -4.94 -4.15 9.33
CA CYS A 54 -4.75 -2.71 9.30
C CYS A 54 -4.86 -2.25 7.85
N THR A 55 -5.88 -1.45 7.54
CA THR A 55 -6.16 -0.97 6.18
C THR A 55 -6.74 0.44 6.22
N PHE A 56 -6.78 1.10 5.06
CA PHE A 56 -7.41 2.39 4.94
C PHE A 56 -8.92 2.27 5.20
N LYS A 57 -9.47 3.27 5.88
CA LYS A 57 -10.91 3.49 5.98
C LYS A 57 -11.36 4.46 4.90
N GLU A 58 -10.54 5.47 4.66
CA GLU A 58 -10.73 6.48 3.63
C GLU A 58 -9.39 6.75 2.94
N LEU A 59 -9.48 7.06 1.65
CA LEU A 59 -8.34 7.45 0.82
C LEU A 59 -8.71 8.62 -0.07
N VAL A 60 -7.69 9.35 -0.49
CA VAL A 60 -7.76 10.39 -1.52
C VAL A 60 -6.75 10.08 -2.60
N TYR A 61 -6.97 10.61 -3.80
CA TYR A 61 -6.04 10.44 -4.91
C TYR A 61 -5.25 11.74 -5.12
N GLU A 62 -3.93 11.61 -5.15
CA GLU A 62 -3.01 12.70 -5.47
C GLU A 62 -2.33 12.44 -6.81
N THR A 63 -2.00 13.52 -7.53
CA THR A 63 -1.33 13.43 -8.83
C THR A 63 0.03 14.10 -8.78
N VAL A 64 1.04 13.40 -9.28
CA VAL A 64 2.41 13.92 -9.40
C VAL A 64 2.88 13.92 -10.85
N LYS A 65 3.79 14.85 -11.13
CA LYS A 65 4.53 14.88 -12.39
C LYS A 65 5.75 13.94 -12.33
N VAL A 66 5.81 12.97 -13.22
CA VAL A 66 6.94 12.06 -13.41
C VAL A 66 7.77 12.56 -14.60
N PRO A 67 9.07 12.83 -14.41
CA PRO A 67 9.90 13.41 -15.46
C PRO A 67 10.00 12.47 -16.68
N GLY A 68 10.13 13.08 -17.84
CA GLY A 68 10.45 12.44 -19.11
C GLY A 68 11.94 12.20 -19.29
N CYS A 69 12.27 11.67 -20.47
CA CYS A 69 13.62 11.37 -20.93
C CYS A 69 13.70 11.67 -22.44
N ALA A 70 14.83 11.38 -23.09
CA ALA A 70 14.96 11.55 -24.53
C ALA A 70 13.84 10.78 -25.26
N HIS A 71 13.10 11.47 -26.13
CA HIS A 71 11.94 10.97 -26.89
C HIS A 71 10.65 10.66 -26.09
N HIS A 72 10.65 10.77 -24.75
CA HIS A 72 9.46 10.56 -23.92
C HIS A 72 9.18 11.78 -23.04
N ALA A 73 8.01 12.40 -23.21
CA ALA A 73 7.60 13.57 -22.45
C ALA A 73 7.33 13.26 -20.97
N ASP A 74 7.23 14.29 -20.15
CA ASP A 74 6.74 14.18 -18.77
C ASP A 74 5.34 13.55 -18.73
N SER A 75 5.05 12.77 -17.70
CA SER A 75 3.74 12.14 -17.50
C SER A 75 3.15 12.51 -16.14
N LEU A 76 1.83 12.40 -16.01
CA LEU A 76 1.12 12.54 -14.73
C LEU A 76 0.78 11.15 -14.20
N TYR A 77 1.05 10.92 -12.93
CA TYR A 77 0.72 9.67 -12.24
C TYR A 77 -0.15 9.97 -11.03
N THR A 78 -1.26 9.26 -10.90
CA THR A 78 -2.22 9.43 -9.81
C THR A 78 -2.14 8.23 -8.88
N TYR A 79 -1.92 8.47 -7.59
CA TYR A 79 -1.78 7.44 -6.58
C TYR A 79 -2.70 7.66 -5.37
N PRO A 80 -3.15 6.59 -4.71
CA PRO A 80 -3.91 6.68 -3.48
C PRO A 80 -3.04 7.07 -2.27
N VAL A 81 -3.62 7.89 -1.39
CA VAL A 81 -3.08 8.34 -0.12
C VAL A 81 -4.11 8.06 0.97
N ALA A 82 -3.71 7.40 2.05
CA ALA A 82 -4.62 7.12 3.15
C ALA A 82 -4.90 8.41 3.94
N SER A 83 -6.18 8.74 4.12
CA SER A 83 -6.62 9.84 4.99
C SER A 83 -7.04 9.34 6.38
N GLU A 84 -7.43 8.08 6.50
CA GLU A 84 -7.78 7.43 7.76
C GLU A 84 -7.45 5.94 7.71
N CYS A 85 -6.96 5.38 8.82
CA CYS A 85 -6.63 3.95 8.96
C CYS A 85 -7.46 3.30 10.05
N HIS A 86 -7.79 2.01 9.88
CA HIS A 86 -8.54 1.25 10.87
C HIS A 86 -8.25 -0.25 10.79
N CYS A 87 -8.63 -0.98 11.84
CA CYS A 87 -8.67 -2.44 11.82
C CYS A 87 -10.00 -2.94 11.27
N GLY A 88 -10.00 -3.41 10.03
CA GLY A 88 -11.20 -3.79 9.28
C GLY A 88 -11.01 -5.01 8.40
N LYS A 89 -12.05 -5.36 7.64
CA LYS A 89 -11.94 -6.36 6.57
C LYS A 89 -11.12 -5.74 5.43
N CYS A 90 -10.24 -6.52 4.81
CA CYS A 90 -9.61 -6.11 3.56
C CYS A 90 -10.67 -6.05 2.45
N ASP A 91 -10.79 -4.90 1.79
CA ASP A 91 -11.69 -4.72 0.66
C ASP A 91 -11.06 -5.28 -0.61
N SER A 92 -11.54 -6.45 -1.06
CA SER A 92 -11.03 -7.13 -2.24
C SER A 92 -11.37 -6.44 -3.55
N ASP A 93 -12.30 -5.49 -3.56
CA ASP A 93 -12.69 -4.78 -4.77
C ASP A 93 -11.64 -3.70 -5.14
N SER A 94 -10.91 -3.21 -4.15
CA SER A 94 -9.93 -2.13 -4.29
C SER A 94 -8.51 -2.49 -3.86
N THR A 95 -8.33 -3.58 -3.11
CA THR A 95 -7.06 -3.95 -2.46
C THR A 95 -6.68 -5.40 -2.75
N ASP A 96 -5.41 -5.63 -3.05
CA ASP A 96 -4.84 -6.98 -3.09
C ASP A 96 -4.64 -7.52 -1.66
N CYS A 97 -5.55 -8.39 -1.23
CA CYS A 97 -5.58 -8.97 0.11
C CYS A 97 -4.59 -10.16 0.23
N THR A 98 -3.30 -9.86 0.30
CA THR A 98 -2.20 -10.84 0.34
C THR A 98 -1.45 -10.89 1.68
N VAL A 99 -0.61 -11.90 1.86
CA VAL A 99 0.30 -12.02 3.02
C VAL A 99 1.51 -11.09 2.86
N ARG A 100 2.07 -11.00 1.64
CA ARG A 100 3.21 -10.14 1.30
C ARG A 100 3.11 -9.70 -0.16
N GLY A 101 3.29 -8.40 -0.40
CA GLY A 101 3.53 -7.84 -1.73
C GLY A 101 5.02 -7.63 -2.00
N LEU A 102 5.34 -6.92 -3.10
CA LEU A 102 6.71 -6.52 -3.46
C LEU A 102 7.28 -5.43 -2.53
N GLY A 103 6.41 -4.73 -1.81
CA GLY A 103 6.73 -3.59 -0.96
C GLY A 103 6.49 -2.25 -1.68
N PRO A 104 6.20 -1.18 -0.94
CA PRO A 104 5.79 0.11 -1.51
C PRO A 104 6.90 0.78 -2.33
N SER A 105 8.16 0.51 -1.99
CA SER A 105 9.33 1.12 -2.62
C SER A 105 9.97 0.26 -3.71
N TYR A 106 9.31 -0.84 -4.13
CA TYR A 106 9.83 -1.72 -5.18
C TYR A 106 9.99 -0.99 -6.52
N CYS A 107 11.06 -1.33 -7.25
CA CYS A 107 11.37 -0.80 -8.58
C CYS A 107 12.07 -1.92 -9.36
N SER A 108 11.59 -2.23 -10.56
CA SER A 108 12.18 -3.30 -11.37
C SER A 108 13.55 -2.91 -11.96
N LEU A 109 13.77 -1.59 -12.09
CA LEU A 109 14.92 -1.00 -12.79
C LEU A 109 16.11 -0.74 -11.87
N SER A 110 15.94 -0.81 -10.55
CA SER A 110 17.04 -0.62 -9.59
C SER A 110 18.05 -1.76 -9.59
N GLU A 111 17.68 -2.94 -10.08
CA GLU A 111 18.58 -4.11 -10.18
C GLU A 111 19.42 -4.12 -11.47
N ILE A 112 19.21 -3.16 -12.38
CA ILE A 112 19.91 -3.08 -13.69
C ILE A 112 21.13 -2.12 -13.63
N LYS A 113 21.41 -1.52 -12.47
CA LYS A 113 22.61 -0.70 -12.24
C LYS A 113 23.74 -1.53 -11.63
N GLU A 114 24.29 -2.46 -12.40
CA GLU A 114 25.67 -2.94 -12.21
C GLU A 114 26.40 -3.06 -13.55
#